data_AF-A0A7C3AVS2-F1
#
_entry.id   AF-A0A7C3AVS2-F1
#
_cell.length_a   1.000
_cell.length_b   1.000
_cell.length_c   1.000
_cell.angle_alpha   90.00
_cell.angle_beta   90.00
_cell.angle_gamma   90.00
#
_symmetry.space_group_name_H-M   'P 1'
#
loop_
_entity.id
_entity.type
_entity.pdbx_description
1 polymer ?
#
loop_
_entity_poly.entity_id
_entity_poly.type
_entity_poly.pdbx_seq_one_letter_code
_entity_poly.pdbx_strand_id
1 'polypeptide(L)'
;MRRFLAIGVVIVGVVSLVLGTVFIVQANTTSTEIRAGLQDEKVTLGLPAEDEDGYTNGNVVDTTAELQAAQDILLEHMRDSYGTYGDTGRGSPERTSYLDGLTLMNSMYIATMGYGVTTVITGIGAFMIIVGIALGATGVLLLRAQTRVS
;
A
#
# COMPACT_ATOMS: atom_id res chain seq x y z
N MET A 1 -10.86 -9.66 -42.54
CA MET A 1 -11.27 -9.80 -41.12
C MET A 1 -10.15 -10.29 -40.19
N ARG A 2 -9.52 -11.45 -40.43
CA ARG A 2 -8.63 -12.11 -39.45
C ARG A 2 -7.33 -11.36 -39.08
N ARG A 3 -6.78 -10.53 -39.98
CA ARG A 3 -5.62 -9.66 -39.69
C ARG A 3 -5.95 -8.51 -38.72
N PHE A 4 -7.13 -7.90 -38.85
CA PHE A 4 -7.57 -6.81 -37.96
C PHE A 4 -7.75 -7.29 -36.51
N LEU A 5 -8.28 -8.51 -36.32
CA LEU A 5 -8.39 -9.12 -35.00
C LEU A 5 -7.02 -9.36 -34.35
N ALA A 6 -6.04 -9.86 -35.11
CA ALA A 6 -4.69 -10.09 -34.59
C ALA A 6 -3.98 -8.79 -34.21
N ILE A 7 -4.13 -7.72 -35.00
CA ILE A 7 -3.62 -6.38 -34.68
C ILE A 7 -4.29 -5.85 -33.40
N GLY A 8 -5.61 -6.02 -33.26
CA GLY A 8 -6.33 -5.62 -32.05
C GLY A 8 -5.80 -6.30 -30.78
N VAL A 9 -5.51 -7.60 -30.84
CA VAL A 9 -4.94 -8.35 -29.70
C VAL A 9 -3.54 -7.84 -29.34
N VAL A 10 -2.70 -7.53 -30.33
CA VAL A 10 -1.37 -6.95 -30.08
C VAL A 10 -1.50 -5.58 -29.42
N ILE A 11 -2.40 -4.72 -29.90
CA ILE A 11 -2.62 -3.39 -29.32
C ILE A 11 -3.06 -3.51 -27.85
N VAL A 12 -4.05 -4.36 -27.56
CA VAL A 12 -4.49 -4.59 -26.17
C VAL A 12 -3.34 -5.09 -25.30
N GLY A 13 -2.53 -6.03 -25.80
CA GLY A 13 -1.36 -6.53 -25.06
C GLY A 13 -0.35 -5.43 -24.73
N VAL A 14 -0.06 -4.54 -25.69
CA VAL A 14 0.83 -3.38 -25.49
C VAL A 14 0.23 -2.39 -24.48
N VAL A 15 -1.06 -2.10 -24.57
CA VAL A 15 -1.75 -1.20 -23.62
C VAL A 15 -1.71 -1.78 -22.20
N SER A 16 -1.98 -3.07 -22.03
CA SER A 16 -1.89 -3.74 -20.73
C SER A 16 -0.48 -3.69 -20.13
N LEU A 17 0.56 -3.86 -20.96
CA LEU A 17 1.95 -3.71 -20.54
C LEU A 17 2.23 -2.30 -20.01
N VAL A 18 1.85 -1.26 -20.78
CA VAL A 18 2.07 0.14 -20.39
C VAL A 18 1.35 0.48 -19.09
N LEU A 19 0.06 0.13 -18.98
CA LEU A 19 -0.73 0.39 -17.78
C LEU A 19 -0.18 -0.36 -16.56
N GLY A 20 0.21 -1.62 -16.73
CA GLY A 20 0.81 -2.41 -15.66
C GLY A 20 2.11 -1.80 -15.15
N THR A 21 2.98 -1.32 -16.04
CA THR A 21 4.21 -0.61 -15.64
C THR A 21 3.90 0.68 -14.90
N VAL A 22 2.95 1.49 -15.38
CA VAL A 22 2.57 2.75 -14.73
C VAL A 22 2.05 2.50 -13.31
N PHE A 23 1.22 1.47 -13.11
CA PHE A 23 0.71 1.12 -11.78
C PHE A 23 1.82 0.70 -10.82
N ILE A 24 2.80 -0.08 -11.27
CA ILE A 24 3.95 -0.46 -10.43
C ILE A 24 4.78 0.77 -10.07
N VAL A 25 5.04 1.67 -11.02
CA VAL A 25 5.82 2.90 -10.75
C VAL A 25 5.10 3.78 -9.73
N GLN A 26 3.80 4.04 -9.93
CA GLN A 26 3.01 4.85 -8.99
C GLN A 26 2.96 4.21 -7.60
N ALA A 27 2.75 2.89 -7.50
CA ALA A 27 2.72 2.20 -6.22
C ALA A 27 4.05 2.30 -5.46
N ASN A 28 5.19 2.23 -6.17
CA ASN A 28 6.51 2.42 -5.57
C ASN A 28 6.70 3.86 -5.10
N THR A 29 6.37 4.86 -5.93
CA THR A 29 6.48 6.27 -5.55
C THR A 29 5.65 6.58 -4.30
N THR A 30 4.39 6.17 -4.25
CA THR A 30 3.54 6.38 -3.07
C THR A 30 4.06 5.64 -1.85
N SER A 31 4.59 4.43 -1.99
CA SER A 31 5.19 3.71 -0.86
C SER A 31 6.42 4.44 -0.30
N THR A 32 7.24 5.03 -1.18
CA THR A 32 8.38 5.86 -0.77
C THR A 32 7.92 7.15 -0.09
N GLU A 33 6.87 7.80 -0.58
CA GLU A 33 6.31 9.00 0.04
C GLU A 33 5.76 8.73 1.44
N ILE A 34 5.03 7.62 1.62
CA ILE A 34 4.54 7.22 2.96
C ILE A 34 5.73 6.97 3.90
N ARG A 35 6.76 6.25 3.45
CA ARG A 35 7.99 6.04 4.24
C ARG A 35 8.67 7.36 4.60
N ALA A 36 8.82 8.25 3.63
CA ALA A 36 9.45 9.56 3.85
C ALA A 36 8.65 10.40 4.85
N GLY A 37 7.31 10.39 4.78
CA GLY A 37 6.45 11.08 5.75
C GLY A 37 6.60 10.51 7.17
N LEU A 38 6.60 9.18 7.32
CA LEU A 38 6.81 8.53 8.61
C LEU A 38 8.20 8.81 9.20
N GLN A 39 9.22 8.91 8.34
CA GLN A 39 10.59 9.29 8.73
C GLN A 39 10.68 10.75 9.18
N ASP A 40 10.05 11.66 8.45
CA ASP A 40 10.09 13.10 8.71
C ASP A 40 9.34 13.45 10.00
N GLU A 41 8.19 12.80 10.24
CA GLU A 41 7.43 12.94 11.49
C GLU A 41 8.09 12.25 12.69
N LYS A 42 9.24 11.59 12.50
CA LYS A 42 9.88 10.74 13.50
C LYS A 42 8.86 9.86 14.21
N VAL A 43 7.99 9.20 13.44
CA VAL A 43 7.23 8.05 13.92
C VAL A 43 8.22 6.89 14.08
N THR A 44 9.18 7.08 14.98
CA THR A 44 9.91 6.02 15.64
C THR A 44 8.90 5.28 16.47
N LEU A 45 9.04 3.96 16.66
CA LEU A 45 8.37 3.28 17.76
C LEU A 45 8.77 4.01 19.06
N GLY A 46 7.96 5.00 19.45
CA GLY A 46 8.03 5.73 20.71
C GLY A 46 7.39 4.90 21.80
N LEU A 47 7.77 3.63 21.86
CA LEU A 47 7.32 2.67 22.86
C LEU A 47 8.57 2.00 23.41
N PRO A 48 9.24 2.62 24.38
CA PRO A 48 10.06 1.87 25.28
C PRO A 48 9.12 1.25 26.34
N ALA A 49 8.91 -0.06 26.27
CA ALA A 49 9.34 -0.81 27.43
C ALA A 49 10.82 -1.12 27.16
N GLU A 50 11.69 -0.37 27.83
CA GLU A 50 13.04 -0.86 28.12
C GLU A 50 12.87 -2.31 28.61
N ASP A 51 13.57 -3.26 27.99
CA ASP A 51 13.67 -4.69 28.38
C ASP A 51 12.93 -5.74 27.51
N GLU A 52 12.27 -5.40 26.40
CA GLU A 52 11.73 -6.42 25.48
C GLU A 52 12.66 -6.73 24.29
N ASP A 53 13.31 -7.90 24.36
CA ASP A 53 14.14 -8.49 23.31
C ASP A 53 13.33 -8.72 22.02
N GLY A 54 13.36 -7.77 21.08
CA GLY A 54 12.76 -7.96 19.75
C GLY A 54 12.67 -6.72 18.88
N TYR A 55 12.63 -5.52 19.47
CA TYR A 55 12.47 -4.27 18.71
C TYR A 55 13.78 -3.48 18.72
N THR A 56 14.51 -3.59 17.61
CA THR A 56 15.80 -2.91 17.46
C THR A 56 15.56 -1.40 17.36
N ASN A 57 15.94 -0.69 18.42
CA ASN A 57 16.05 0.77 18.48
C ASN A 57 16.65 1.31 17.17
N GLY A 58 15.88 2.11 16.42
CA GLY A 58 16.37 2.90 15.29
C GLY A 58 15.85 2.54 13.90
N ASN A 59 15.04 1.48 13.74
CA ASN A 59 14.39 1.22 12.45
C ASN A 59 13.09 2.01 12.34
N VAL A 60 13.05 2.87 11.33
CA VAL A 60 11.83 3.49 10.82
C VAL A 60 10.81 2.40 10.53
N VAL A 61 9.54 2.61 10.91
CA VAL A 61 8.43 1.74 10.51
C VAL A 61 8.38 1.63 8.99
N ASP A 62 8.87 0.52 8.44
CA ASP A 62 9.03 0.32 7.00
C ASP A 62 8.11 -0.78 6.45
N THR A 63 7.41 -1.47 7.35
CA THR A 63 6.42 -2.50 7.06
C THR A 63 5.04 -2.22 7.65
N THR A 64 4.02 -2.77 6.99
CA THR A 64 2.62 -2.76 7.48
C THR A 64 2.49 -3.39 8.87
N ALA A 65 3.31 -4.41 9.18
CA ALA A 65 3.25 -5.14 10.45
C ALA A 65 3.75 -4.28 11.63
N GLU A 66 4.83 -3.54 11.43
CA GLU A 66 5.35 -2.60 12.44
C GLU A 66 4.38 -1.45 12.70
N LEU A 67 3.71 -0.94 11.65
CA LEU A 67 2.73 0.13 11.80
C LEU A 67 1.46 -0.33 12.53
N GLN A 68 1.04 -1.59 12.31
CA GLN A 68 -0.05 -2.23 13.06
C GLN A 68 0.33 -2.45 14.52
N ALA A 69 1.55 -2.92 14.80
CA ALA A 69 2.02 -3.08 16.18
C ALA A 69 2.05 -1.74 16.94
N ALA A 70 2.53 -0.67 16.29
CA ALA A 70 2.50 0.67 16.88
C ALA A 70 1.07 1.17 17.16
N GLN A 71 0.11 0.86 16.28
CA GLN A 71 -1.31 1.17 16.49
C GLN A 71 -1.90 0.42 17.67
N ASP A 72 -1.62 -0.88 17.79
CA ASP A 72 -2.16 -1.72 18.85
C ASP A 72 -1.69 -1.22 20.23
N ILE A 73 -0.41 -0.85 20.33
CA ILE A 73 0.15 -0.35 21.59
C ILE A 73 -0.41 1.05 21.92
N LEU A 74 -0.59 1.93 20.93
CA LEU A 74 -1.27 3.22 21.13
C LEU A 74 -2.71 3.05 21.59
N LEU A 75 -3.44 2.09 21.01
CA LEU A 75 -4.82 1.78 21.38
C LEU A 75 -4.89 1.25 22.80
N GLU A 76 -3.97 0.37 23.20
CA GLU A 76 -3.87 -0.15 24.55
C GLU A 76 -3.59 0.97 25.54
N HIS A 77 -2.58 1.82 25.28
CA HIS A 77 -2.26 2.96 26.14
C HIS A 77 -3.41 3.96 26.29
N MET A 78 -4.14 4.24 25.20
CA MET A 78 -5.33 5.09 25.23
C MET A 78 -6.46 4.49 26.07
N ARG A 79 -6.69 3.18 25.93
CA ARG A 79 -7.75 2.48 26.66
C ARG A 79 -7.43 2.35 28.14
N ASP A 80 -6.16 2.16 28.49
CA ASP A 80 -5.71 2.09 29.87
C ASP A 80 -5.76 3.47 30.56
N SER A 81 -5.44 4.55 29.82
CA SER A 81 -5.42 5.92 30.35
C SER A 81 -6.80 6.58 30.45
N TYR A 82 -7.68 6.35 29.47
CA TYR A 82 -8.93 7.11 29.32
C TYR A 82 -10.19 6.25 29.21
N GLY A 83 -10.06 4.92 29.18
CA GLY A 83 -11.18 4.02 28.91
C GLY A 83 -11.67 4.15 27.45
N THR A 84 -12.97 3.94 27.24
CA THR A 84 -13.61 4.14 25.95
C THR A 84 -14.08 5.60 25.77
N TYR A 85 -14.39 5.99 24.54
CA TYR A 85 -14.96 7.32 24.26
C TYR A 85 -16.23 7.65 25.07
N GLY A 86 -16.97 6.61 25.49
CA GLY A 86 -18.16 6.75 26.34
C GLY A 86 -17.82 7.04 27.81
N ASP A 87 -16.61 6.70 28.24
CA ASP A 87 -16.16 6.83 29.63
C ASP A 87 -15.58 8.23 29.93
N THR A 88 -15.18 8.97 28.88
CA THR A 88 -14.69 10.36 29.03
C THR A 88 -15.83 11.37 29.08
N GLY A 89 -15.87 12.15 30.16
CA GLY A 89 -16.84 13.23 30.36
C GLY A 89 -16.81 14.26 29.24
N ARG A 90 -17.98 14.71 28.78
CA ARG A 90 -18.08 15.72 27.71
C ARG A 90 -17.44 17.03 28.15
N GLY A 91 -16.45 17.49 27.38
CA GLY A 91 -15.72 18.73 27.64
C GLY A 91 -14.64 18.63 28.73
N SER A 92 -14.32 17.42 29.23
CA SER A 92 -13.19 17.25 30.14
C SER A 92 -11.85 17.43 29.39
N PRO A 93 -10.78 17.88 30.07
CA PRO A 93 -9.44 17.91 29.49
C PRO A 93 -8.98 16.55 28.97
N GLU A 94 -9.36 15.47 29.65
CA GLU A 94 -9.11 14.08 29.24
C GLU A 94 -9.72 13.76 27.88
N ARG A 95 -10.92 14.28 27.60
CA ARG A 95 -11.57 14.09 26.30
C ARG A 95 -10.84 14.81 25.18
N THR A 96 -10.24 15.97 25.45
CA THR A 96 -9.40 16.67 24.47
C THR A 96 -8.16 15.84 24.14
N SER A 97 -7.44 15.36 25.15
CA SER A 97 -6.27 14.48 24.95
C SER A 97 -6.64 13.19 24.21
N TYR A 98 -7.80 12.60 24.53
CA TYR A 98 -8.31 11.42 23.83
C TYR A 98 -8.61 11.70 22.35
N LEU A 99 -9.18 12.86 22.03
CA LEU A 99 -9.45 13.27 20.64
C LEU A 99 -8.17 13.53 19.85
N ASP A 100 -7.14 14.09 20.49
CA ASP A 100 -5.82 14.27 19.87
C ASP A 100 -5.18 12.90 19.57
N GLY A 101 -5.23 11.96 20.52
CA GLY A 101 -4.77 10.58 20.35
C GLY A 101 -5.53 9.83 19.24
N LEU A 102 -6.86 9.99 19.16
CA LEU A 102 -7.68 9.45 18.08
C LEU A 102 -7.27 10.00 16.71
N THR A 103 -6.92 11.28 16.63
CA THR A 103 -6.51 11.92 15.39
C THR A 103 -5.20 11.31 14.88
N LEU A 104 -4.23 11.09 15.77
CA LEU A 104 -2.98 10.39 15.45
C LEU A 104 -3.24 8.93 15.03
N MET A 105 -4.09 8.21 15.76
CA MET A 105 -4.41 6.83 15.41
C MET A 105 -5.11 6.74 14.04
N ASN A 106 -5.97 7.69 13.71
CA ASN A 106 -6.60 7.76 12.39
C ASN A 106 -5.57 8.05 11.28
N SER A 107 -4.60 8.94 11.48
CA SER A 107 -3.55 9.16 10.49
C SER A 107 -2.69 7.92 10.28
N MET A 108 -2.36 7.19 11.35
CA MET A 108 -1.67 5.91 11.25
C MET A 108 -2.50 4.86 10.49
N TYR A 109 -3.82 4.76 10.73
CA TYR A 109 -4.69 3.85 9.99
C TYR A 109 -4.71 4.15 8.48
N ILE A 110 -4.75 5.44 8.11
CA ILE A 110 -4.66 5.87 6.72
C ILE A 110 -3.30 5.46 6.12
N ALA A 111 -2.20 5.60 6.86
CA ALA A 111 -0.89 5.15 6.42
C ALA A 111 -0.81 3.62 6.23
N THR A 112 -1.34 2.82 7.17
CA THR A 112 -1.43 1.35 7.05
C THR A 112 -2.25 0.95 5.83
N MET A 113 -3.39 1.60 5.62
CA MET A 113 -4.24 1.38 4.46
C MET A 113 -3.51 1.74 3.16
N GLY A 114 -2.74 2.83 3.16
CA GLY A 114 -1.88 3.24 2.05
C GLY A 114 -0.92 2.13 1.61
N TYR A 115 -0.19 1.52 2.56
CA TYR A 115 0.68 0.38 2.26
C TYR A 115 -0.06 -0.87 1.77
N GLY A 116 -1.25 -1.15 2.33
CA GLY A 116 -2.10 -2.24 1.85
C GLY A 116 -2.53 -2.02 0.40
N VAL A 117 -2.94 -0.80 0.06
CA VAL A 117 -3.36 -0.42 -1.29
C VAL A 117 -2.19 -0.46 -2.28
N THR A 118 -1.01 0.04 -1.92
CA THR A 118 0.15 -0.01 -2.83
C THR A 118 0.59 -1.45 -3.12
N THR A 119 0.48 -2.35 -2.15
CA THR A 119 0.73 -3.79 -2.33
C THR A 119 -0.24 -4.40 -3.35
N VAL A 120 -1.54 -4.12 -3.21
CA VAL A 120 -2.57 -4.59 -4.15
C VAL A 120 -2.35 -4.03 -5.56
N ILE A 121 -2.08 -2.72 -5.68
CA ILE A 121 -1.83 -2.06 -6.98
C ILE A 121 -0.60 -2.65 -7.65
N THR A 122 0.47 -2.94 -6.89
CA THR A 122 1.67 -3.60 -7.41
C THR A 122 1.34 -4.98 -7.96
N GLY A 123 0.53 -5.77 -7.24
CA GLY A 123 0.06 -7.08 -7.70
C GLY A 123 -0.78 -7.01 -8.97
N ILE A 124 -1.71 -6.04 -9.06
CA ILE A 124 -2.53 -5.80 -10.26
C ILE A 124 -1.64 -5.38 -11.44
N GLY A 125 -0.68 -4.49 -11.22
CA GLY A 125 0.26 -4.06 -12.25
C GLY A 125 1.10 -5.21 -12.79
N ALA A 126 1.61 -6.07 -11.90
CA ALA A 126 2.34 -7.28 -12.28
C ALA A 126 1.46 -8.25 -13.09
N PHE A 127 0.21 -8.45 -12.67
CA PHE A 127 -0.76 -9.27 -13.41
C PHE A 127 -1.04 -8.70 -14.81
N MET A 128 -1.24 -7.39 -14.94
CA MET A 128 -1.44 -6.73 -16.23
C MET A 128 -0.24 -6.91 -17.18
N ILE A 129 0.98 -6.86 -16.66
CA ILE A 129 2.19 -7.12 -17.45
C ILE A 129 2.19 -8.55 -17.97
N ILE A 130 1.91 -9.53 -17.10
CA ILE A 130 1.87 -10.95 -17.49
C ILE A 130 0.82 -11.19 -18.58
N VAL A 131 -0.39 -10.66 -18.39
CA VAL A 131 -1.48 -10.76 -19.38
C VAL A 131 -1.11 -10.03 -20.67
N GLY A 132 -0.49 -8.85 -20.59
CA GLY A 132 -0.05 -8.08 -21.75
C GLY A 132 0.99 -8.82 -22.59
N ILE A 133 1.96 -9.49 -21.94
CA ILE A 133 2.93 -10.36 -22.62
C ILE A 133 2.24 -11.56 -23.27
N ALA A 134 1.31 -12.22 -22.57
CA ALA A 134 0.60 -13.38 -23.11
C ALA A 134 -0.25 -13.00 -24.34
N LEU A 135 -0.99 -11.89 -24.28
CA LEU A 135 -1.78 -11.39 -25.39
C LEU A 135 -0.90 -10.91 -26.55
N GLY A 136 0.16 -10.15 -26.26
CA GLY A 136 1.10 -9.66 -27.26
C GLY A 136 1.79 -10.81 -28.01
N ALA A 137 2.31 -11.80 -27.28
CA ALA A 137 2.92 -12.99 -27.86
C ALA A 137 1.93 -13.76 -28.75
N THR A 138 0.70 -13.98 -28.26
CA THR A 138 -0.35 -14.65 -29.02
C THR A 138 -0.70 -13.89 -30.30
N GLY A 139 -0.84 -12.56 -30.23
CA GLY A 139 -1.12 -11.71 -31.37
C GLY A 139 -0.01 -11.75 -32.43
N VAL A 140 1.26 -11.70 -32.01
CA VAL A 140 2.42 -11.79 -32.92
C VAL A 140 2.50 -13.17 -33.59
N LEU A 141 2.25 -14.26 -32.85
CA LEU A 141 2.22 -15.61 -33.42
C LEU A 141 1.11 -15.75 -34.46
N LEU A 142 -0.08 -15.22 -34.20
CA LEU A 142 -1.20 -15.22 -35.16
C LEU A 142 -0.87 -14.42 -36.43
N LEU A 143 -0.19 -13.28 -36.30
CA LEU A 143 0.26 -12.49 -37.45
C LEU A 143 1.29 -13.24 -38.29
N ARG A 144 2.28 -13.89 -37.67
CA ARG A 144 3.30 -14.70 -38.36
C ARG A 144 2.71 -15.93 -39.05
N ALA A 145 1.73 -16.59 -38.43
CA ALA A 145 1.04 -17.73 -39.04
C ALA A 145 0.25 -17.31 -40.29
N GLN A 146 -0.39 -16.14 -40.27
CA GLN A 146 -1.15 -15.62 -41.41
C GLN A 146 -0.27 -15.18 -42.60
N THR A 147 0.98 -14.78 -42.37
CA THR A 147 1.92 -14.45 -43.46
C THR A 147 2.52 -15.68 -44.14
N ARG A 148 2.48 -16.87 -43.52
CA ARG A 148 2.97 -18.12 -44.15
C ARG A 148 1.95 -18.81 -45.05
N VAL A 149 0.67 -18.43 -44.96
CA VAL A 149 -0.44 -19.11 -45.66
C VAL A 149 -0.94 -18.30 -46.87
N SER A 150 -0.49 -17.05 -47.04
CA SER A 150 -0.72 -16.23 -48.24
C SER A 150 0.48 -16.25 -49.15
#